data_AF-A0A497EWH7-F1
#
_entry.id   AF-A0A497EWH7-F1
#
_cell.length_a   1.000
_cell.length_b   1.000
_cell.length_c   1.000
_cell.angle_alpha   90.00
_cell.angle_beta   90.00
_cell.angle_gamma   90.00
#
_symmetry.space_group_name_H-M   'P 1'
#
loop_
_entity.id
_entity.type
_entity.pdbx_description
1 polymer ?
#
loop_
_entity_poly.entity_id
_entity_poly.type
_entity_poly.pdbx_seq_one_letter_code
_entity_poly.pdbx_strand_id
1 'polypeptide(L)'
;MMIEMLDVIRVLVALSSFIYASWEDWKSREIPDFIWILMSLTGVVLHAIEFTLTAADFERLKITLLFSSFSIIFAFTVGLLLFYLDFFGGADSKALMALSILMPLAPKVKWSSAEAHPFIPIAVFNNSVITASLMSIVMLSKNLIDKLRGEDLFKGLEYETIGKKILALITGYKISANKLHERSFI
;
A
#
# COMPACT_ATOMS: atom_id res chain seq x y z
N MET A 1 -20.29 -17.67 10.87
CA MET A 1 -19.20 -18.45 11.50
C MET A 1 -18.13 -18.94 10.53
N MET A 2 -18.40 -19.86 9.59
CA MET A 2 -17.31 -20.43 8.76
C MET A 2 -16.69 -19.45 7.75
N ILE A 3 -17.49 -18.61 7.09
CA ILE A 3 -16.99 -17.58 6.16
C ILE A 3 -16.23 -16.47 6.90
N GLU A 4 -16.72 -16.05 8.07
CA GLU A 4 -16.03 -15.08 8.93
C GLU A 4 -14.65 -15.58 9.35
N MET A 5 -14.49 -16.90 9.58
CA MET A 5 -13.19 -17.49 9.88
C MET A 5 -12.23 -17.39 8.68
N LEU A 6 -12.72 -17.58 7.45
CA LEU A 6 -11.92 -17.34 6.24
C LEU A 6 -11.48 -15.88 6.15
N ASP A 7 -12.37 -14.93 6.46
CA ASP A 7 -12.06 -13.50 6.47
C ASP A 7 -10.97 -13.16 7.50
N VAL A 8 -11.03 -13.74 8.70
CA VAL A 8 -9.97 -13.57 9.71
C VAL A 8 -8.63 -14.08 9.18
N ILE A 9 -8.61 -15.24 8.51
CA ILE A 9 -7.38 -15.79 7.93
C ILE A 9 -6.84 -14.87 6.83
N ARG A 10 -7.70 -14.37 5.92
CA ARG A 10 -7.30 -13.42 4.86
C ARG A 10 -6.62 -12.19 5.46
N VAL A 11 -7.19 -11.63 6.52
CA VAL A 11 -6.68 -10.44 7.19
C VAL A 11 -5.37 -10.71 7.92
N LEU A 12 -5.25 -11.84 8.62
CA LEU A 12 -4.00 -12.22 9.28
C LEU A 12 -2.86 -12.44 8.28
N VAL A 13 -3.14 -13.09 7.15
CA VAL A 13 -2.17 -13.26 6.07
C VAL A 13 -1.77 -11.91 5.49
N ALA A 14 -2.73 -11.03 5.16
CA ALA A 14 -2.44 -9.71 4.63
C ALA A 14 -1.58 -8.87 5.60
N LEU A 15 -1.96 -8.80 6.88
CA LEU A 15 -1.25 -8.03 7.89
C LEU A 15 0.16 -8.57 8.12
N SER A 16 0.32 -9.88 8.29
CA SER A 16 1.64 -10.49 8.50
C SER A 16 2.56 -10.31 7.29
N SER A 17 2.03 -10.49 6.07
CA SER A 17 2.77 -10.26 4.83
C SER A 17 3.20 -8.81 4.67
N PHE A 18 2.32 -7.83 4.94
CA PHE A 18 2.68 -6.41 4.84
C PHE A 18 3.64 -5.96 5.93
N ILE A 19 3.48 -6.42 7.17
CA ILE A 19 4.43 -6.12 8.25
C ILE A 19 5.82 -6.65 7.88
N TYR A 20 5.89 -7.89 7.39
CA TYR A 20 7.16 -8.49 6.97
C TYR A 20 7.76 -7.76 5.75
N ALA A 21 6.94 -7.43 4.74
CA ALA A 21 7.39 -6.68 3.57
C ALA A 21 7.91 -5.28 3.96
N SER A 22 7.22 -4.56 4.85
CA SER A 22 7.69 -3.26 5.36
C SER A 22 8.97 -3.39 6.17
N TRP A 23 9.15 -4.47 6.91
CA TRP A 23 10.39 -4.75 7.64
C TRP A 23 11.57 -5.01 6.70
N GLU A 24 11.37 -5.85 5.68
CA GLU A 24 12.40 -6.14 4.69
C GLU A 24 12.73 -4.89 3.86
N ASP A 25 11.73 -4.11 3.42
CA ASP A 25 11.99 -2.83 2.75
C ASP A 25 12.82 -1.87 3.61
N TRP A 26 12.57 -1.84 4.93
CA TRP A 26 13.33 -1.01 5.86
C TRP A 26 14.75 -1.52 6.12
N LYS A 27 15.01 -2.83 5.98
CA LYS A 27 16.28 -3.46 6.35
C LYS A 27 17.21 -3.72 5.16
N SER A 28 16.66 -4.20 4.05
CA SER A 28 17.41 -4.67 2.88
C SER A 28 17.07 -3.92 1.60
N ARG A 29 16.03 -3.07 1.60
CA ARG A 29 15.46 -2.42 0.40
C ARG A 29 14.97 -3.39 -0.68
N GLU A 30 14.88 -4.66 -0.35
CA GLU A 30 14.46 -5.71 -1.26
C GLU A 30 13.42 -6.58 -0.58
N ILE A 31 12.22 -6.63 -1.17
CA ILE A 31 11.13 -7.45 -0.66
C ILE A 31 11.12 -8.77 -1.45
N PRO A 32 11.21 -9.93 -0.76
CA PRO A 32 11.28 -11.21 -1.45
C PRO A 32 9.92 -11.59 -2.09
N ASP A 33 9.98 -12.03 -3.35
CA ASP A 33 8.78 -12.28 -4.17
C ASP A 33 7.87 -13.41 -3.64
N PHE A 34 8.39 -14.31 -2.80
CA PHE A 34 7.60 -15.40 -2.25
C PHE A 34 6.40 -14.90 -1.41
N ILE A 35 6.48 -13.70 -0.84
CA ILE A 35 5.40 -13.12 -0.02
C ILE A 35 4.16 -12.90 -0.90
N TRP A 36 4.34 -12.34 -2.09
CA TRP A 36 3.25 -12.06 -3.03
C TRP A 36 2.63 -13.35 -3.56
N ILE A 37 3.47 -14.36 -3.81
CA ILE A 37 3.02 -15.70 -4.21
C ILE A 37 2.22 -16.35 -3.08
N LEU A 38 2.70 -16.30 -1.84
CA LEU A 38 2.03 -16.84 -0.67
C LEU A 38 0.66 -16.20 -0.47
N MET A 39 0.57 -14.86 -0.54
CA MET A 39 -0.70 -14.13 -0.44
C MET A 39 -1.68 -14.56 -1.54
N SER A 40 -1.20 -14.60 -2.80
CA SER A 40 -2.04 -14.94 -3.94
C SER A 40 -2.55 -16.37 -3.89
N LEU A 41 -1.67 -17.34 -3.59
CA LEU A 41 -2.03 -18.75 -3.48
C LEU A 41 -3.01 -18.98 -2.33
N THR A 42 -2.78 -18.35 -1.18
CA THR A 42 -3.71 -18.40 -0.05
C THR A 42 -5.07 -17.83 -0.44
N GLY A 43 -5.10 -16.70 -1.15
CA GLY A 43 -6.32 -16.11 -1.70
C GLY A 43 -7.12 -17.08 -2.56
N VAL A 44 -6.46 -17.71 -3.54
CA VAL A 44 -7.08 -18.69 -4.43
C VAL A 44 -7.67 -19.88 -3.66
N VAL A 45 -6.92 -20.44 -2.70
CA VAL A 45 -7.39 -21.55 -1.87
C VAL A 45 -8.61 -21.14 -1.04
N LEU A 46 -8.57 -19.98 -0.39
CA LEU A 46 -9.67 -19.50 0.44
C LEU A 46 -10.93 -19.17 -0.37
N HIS A 47 -10.78 -18.65 -1.59
CA HIS A 47 -11.89 -18.45 -2.52
C HIS A 47 -12.52 -19.77 -2.97
N ALA A 48 -11.70 -20.77 -3.30
CA ALA A 48 -12.21 -22.09 -3.66
C ALA A 48 -13.04 -22.69 -2.51
N ILE A 49 -12.55 -22.58 -1.27
CA ILE A 49 -13.30 -23.00 -0.08
C ILE A 49 -14.61 -22.19 0.04
N GLU A 50 -14.57 -20.85 -0.02
CA GLU A 50 -15.77 -20.01 0.08
C GLU A 50 -16.82 -20.34 -0.99
N PHE A 51 -16.40 -20.65 -2.23
CA PHE A 51 -17.30 -21.03 -3.31
C PHE A 51 -17.95 -22.39 -3.06
N THR A 52 -17.21 -23.39 -2.58
CA THR A 52 -17.81 -24.69 -2.21
C THR A 52 -18.84 -24.54 -1.10
N LEU A 53 -18.60 -23.64 -0.13
CA LEU A 53 -19.51 -23.39 0.97
C LEU A 53 -20.76 -22.60 0.55
N THR A 54 -20.66 -21.82 -0.52
CA THR A 54 -21.75 -20.97 -1.03
C THR A 54 -22.50 -21.62 -2.21
N ALA A 55 -22.07 -22.79 -2.67
CA ALA A 55 -22.60 -23.45 -3.86
C ALA A 55 -24.11 -23.76 -3.83
N ALA A 56 -24.67 -23.96 -2.63
CA ALA A 56 -26.11 -24.21 -2.46
C ALA A 56 -26.99 -22.98 -2.74
N ASP A 57 -26.43 -21.77 -2.67
CA ASP A 57 -27.11 -20.51 -2.94
C ASP A 57 -26.56 -19.88 -4.21
N PHE A 58 -27.19 -20.21 -5.34
CA PHE A 58 -26.70 -19.85 -6.67
C PHE A 58 -26.66 -18.34 -6.92
N GLU A 59 -27.63 -17.59 -6.39
CA GLU A 59 -27.67 -16.13 -6.57
C GLU A 59 -26.56 -15.46 -5.77
N ARG A 60 -26.35 -15.89 -4.52
CA ARG A 60 -25.23 -15.40 -3.70
C ARG A 60 -23.87 -15.75 -4.30
N LEU A 61 -23.72 -16.95 -4.85
CA LEU A 61 -22.50 -17.38 -5.53
C LEU A 61 -22.19 -16.48 -6.72
N LYS A 62 -23.17 -16.23 -7.60
CA LYS A 62 -23.01 -15.34 -8.76
C LYS A 62 -22.58 -13.94 -8.35
N ILE A 63 -23.26 -13.36 -7.36
CA ILE A 63 -22.96 -12.02 -6.87
C ILE A 63 -21.53 -11.97 -6.33
N THR A 64 -21.14 -12.93 -5.51
CA THR A 64 -19.79 -13.01 -4.93
C THR A 64 -18.73 -13.10 -6.03
N LEU A 65 -18.93 -13.99 -7.01
CA LEU A 65 -18.01 -14.15 -8.16
C LEU A 65 -17.90 -12.89 -9.00
N LEU A 66 -19.02 -12.22 -9.29
CA LEU A 66 -19.04 -11.02 -10.11
C LEU A 66 -18.24 -9.89 -9.45
N PHE A 67 -18.53 -9.60 -8.18
CA PHE A 67 -17.87 -8.52 -7.45
C PHE A 67 -16.40 -8.85 -7.15
N SER A 68 -16.08 -10.10 -6.79
CA SER A 68 -14.68 -10.50 -6.55
C SER A 68 -13.86 -10.41 -7.84
N SER A 69 -14.39 -10.91 -8.96
CA SER A 69 -13.72 -10.85 -10.26
C SER A 69 -13.52 -9.41 -10.72
N PHE A 70 -14.55 -8.57 -10.60
CA PHE A 70 -14.43 -7.15 -10.92
C PHE A 70 -13.32 -6.48 -10.09
N SER A 71 -13.30 -6.72 -8.77
CA SER A 71 -12.30 -6.15 -7.88
C SER A 71 -10.87 -6.60 -8.23
N ILE A 72 -10.68 -7.90 -8.48
CA ILE A 72 -9.39 -8.47 -8.87
C ILE A 72 -8.92 -7.83 -10.18
N ILE A 73 -9.75 -7.89 -11.23
CA ILE A 73 -9.39 -7.38 -12.57
C ILE A 73 -9.08 -5.89 -12.50
N PHE A 74 -9.92 -5.11 -11.82
CA PHE A 74 -9.73 -3.68 -11.68
C PHE A 74 -8.42 -3.36 -10.95
N ALA A 75 -8.20 -3.92 -9.76
CA ALA A 75 -7.00 -3.65 -8.96
C ALA A 75 -5.73 -4.15 -9.65
N PHE A 76 -5.80 -5.28 -10.34
CA PHE A 76 -4.68 -5.83 -11.10
C PHE A 76 -4.32 -4.94 -12.28
N THR A 77 -5.34 -4.47 -13.02
CA THR A 77 -5.15 -3.52 -14.13
C THR A 77 -4.55 -2.21 -13.64
N VAL A 78 -5.07 -1.65 -12.54
CA VAL A 78 -4.52 -0.44 -11.92
C VAL A 78 -3.07 -0.66 -11.49
N GLY A 79 -2.77 -1.77 -10.82
CA GLY A 79 -1.40 -2.11 -10.40
C GLY A 79 -0.43 -2.19 -11.57
N LEU A 80 -0.84 -2.82 -12.68
CA LEU A 80 -0.03 -2.88 -13.91
C LEU A 80 0.16 -1.50 -14.52
N LEU A 81 -0.91 -0.72 -14.66
CA LEU A 81 -0.84 0.63 -15.23
C LEU A 81 0.10 1.52 -14.42
N LEU A 82 0.00 1.51 -13.09
CA LEU A 82 0.87 2.31 -12.23
C LEU A 82 2.35 1.89 -12.33
N PHE A 83 2.62 0.59 -12.52
CA PHE A 83 3.97 0.10 -12.75
C PHE A 83 4.52 0.57 -14.10
N TYR A 84 3.76 0.42 -15.19
CA TYR A 84 4.20 0.82 -16.53
C TYR A 84 4.31 2.34 -16.73
N LEU A 85 3.59 3.13 -15.94
CA LEU A 85 3.66 4.59 -15.93
C LEU A 85 4.72 5.12 -14.96
N ASP A 86 5.54 4.25 -14.35
CA ASP A 86 6.57 4.58 -13.37
C ASP A 86 6.04 5.33 -12.12
N PHE A 87 4.73 5.23 -11.84
CA PHE A 87 4.13 5.81 -10.64
C PHE A 87 4.31 4.93 -9.41
N PHE A 88 4.32 3.61 -9.58
CA PHE A 88 4.52 2.63 -8.51
C PHE A 88 5.81 1.84 -8.72
N GLY A 89 6.49 1.55 -7.62
CA GLY A 89 7.56 0.56 -7.62
C GLY A 89 7.02 -0.85 -7.89
N GLY A 90 7.92 -1.76 -8.30
CA GLY A 90 7.56 -3.15 -8.55
C GLY A 90 6.94 -3.83 -7.32
N ALA A 91 7.42 -3.52 -6.12
CA ALA A 91 6.87 -4.05 -4.87
C ALA A 91 5.44 -3.56 -4.59
N ASP A 92 5.17 -2.26 -4.72
CA ASP A 92 3.84 -1.67 -4.47
C ASP A 92 2.80 -2.20 -5.45
N SER A 93 3.19 -2.37 -6.72
CA SER A 93 2.35 -2.97 -7.75
C SER A 93 2.00 -4.43 -7.42
N LYS A 94 3.01 -5.25 -7.08
CA LYS A 94 2.80 -6.66 -6.68
C LYS A 94 1.97 -6.76 -5.40
N ALA A 95 2.15 -5.87 -4.44
CA ALA A 95 1.38 -5.81 -3.21
C ALA A 95 -0.12 -5.58 -3.50
N LEU A 96 -0.45 -4.62 -4.36
CA LEU A 96 -1.83 -4.34 -4.75
C LEU A 96 -2.48 -5.52 -5.48
N MET A 97 -1.76 -6.18 -6.37
CA MET A 97 -2.21 -7.38 -7.10
C MET A 97 -2.43 -8.58 -6.17
N ALA A 98 -1.46 -8.87 -5.30
CA ALA A 98 -1.55 -9.98 -4.36
C ALA A 98 -2.70 -9.77 -3.36
N LEU A 99 -2.90 -8.54 -2.90
CA LEU A 99 -4.02 -8.17 -2.04
C LEU A 99 -5.36 -8.35 -2.74
N SER A 100 -5.48 -8.00 -4.03
CA SER A 100 -6.74 -8.17 -4.76
C SER A 100 -7.14 -9.64 -4.89
N ILE A 101 -6.17 -10.54 -5.06
CA ILE A 101 -6.41 -11.98 -5.07
C ILE A 101 -6.76 -12.47 -3.65
N LEU A 102 -6.01 -12.05 -2.64
CA LEU A 102 -6.21 -12.50 -1.26
C LEU A 102 -7.55 -12.05 -0.66
N MET A 103 -7.92 -10.79 -0.85
CA MET A 103 -9.07 -10.17 -0.21
C MET A 103 -9.67 -9.09 -1.13
N PRO A 104 -10.42 -9.48 -2.17
CA PRO A 104 -11.03 -8.53 -3.10
C PRO A 104 -12.18 -7.74 -2.47
N LEU A 105 -12.95 -8.39 -1.60
CA LEU A 105 -14.15 -7.82 -0.97
C LEU A 105 -13.92 -7.57 0.51
N ALA A 106 -14.68 -6.62 1.07
CA ALA A 106 -14.64 -6.32 2.49
C ALA A 106 -14.99 -7.57 3.33
N PRO A 107 -14.23 -7.85 4.40
CA PRO A 107 -14.53 -8.96 5.29
C PRO A 107 -15.90 -8.70 5.95
N LYS A 108 -16.67 -9.77 6.13
CA LYS A 108 -17.99 -9.71 6.79
C LYS A 108 -17.87 -9.54 8.31
N VAL A 109 -16.67 -9.78 8.84
CA VAL A 109 -16.33 -9.55 10.25
C VAL A 109 -16.40 -8.06 10.55
N LYS A 110 -17.32 -7.68 11.43
CA LYS A 110 -17.47 -6.29 11.90
C LYS A 110 -16.51 -6.01 13.05
N TRP A 111 -15.34 -5.45 12.75
CA TRP A 111 -14.39 -4.97 13.77
C TRP A 111 -14.65 -3.53 14.22
N SER A 112 -15.32 -2.72 13.39
CA SER A 112 -15.67 -1.35 13.72
C SER A 112 -17.05 -1.00 13.19
N SER A 113 -17.63 0.08 13.73
CA SER A 113 -18.88 0.67 13.25
C SER A 113 -18.69 1.54 12.00
N ALA A 114 -17.46 1.76 11.54
CA ALA A 114 -17.19 2.46 10.29
C ALA A 114 -17.43 1.52 9.09
N GLU A 115 -18.16 2.01 8.09
CA GLU A 115 -18.38 1.28 6.86
C GLU A 115 -17.06 1.20 6.07
N ALA A 116 -16.57 -0.01 5.85
CA ALA A 116 -15.44 -0.25 4.97
C ALA A 116 -15.91 -0.16 3.51
N HIS A 117 -15.06 0.42 2.65
CA HIS A 117 -15.30 0.39 1.22
C HIS A 117 -15.39 -1.08 0.74
N PRO A 118 -16.39 -1.44 -0.10
CA PRO A 118 -16.69 -2.83 -0.42
C PRO A 118 -15.56 -3.56 -1.13
N PHE A 119 -14.71 -2.81 -1.85
CA PHE A 119 -13.52 -3.32 -2.52
C PHE A 119 -12.27 -2.95 -1.72
N ILE A 120 -11.66 -3.93 -1.08
CA ILE A 120 -10.50 -3.72 -0.19
C ILE A 120 -9.26 -3.19 -0.92
N PRO A 121 -8.87 -3.69 -2.11
CA PRO A 121 -7.69 -3.18 -2.80
C PRO A 121 -7.79 -1.69 -3.12
N ILE A 122 -8.99 -1.24 -3.49
CA ILE A 122 -9.28 0.18 -3.76
C ILE A 122 -9.20 0.99 -2.46
N ALA A 123 -9.76 0.46 -1.37
CA ALA A 123 -9.72 1.10 -0.06
C ALA A 123 -8.27 1.30 0.41
N VAL A 124 -7.46 0.25 0.33
CA VAL A 124 -6.05 0.27 0.73
C VAL A 124 -5.26 1.21 -0.16
N PHE A 125 -5.45 1.19 -1.48
CA PHE A 125 -4.80 2.10 -2.42
C PHE A 125 -5.13 3.58 -2.12
N ASN A 126 -6.41 3.93 -1.96
CA ASN A 126 -6.79 5.31 -1.67
C ASN A 126 -6.20 5.77 -0.33
N ASN A 127 -6.32 4.93 0.71
CA ASN A 127 -5.81 5.26 2.03
C ASN A 127 -4.28 5.35 2.05
N SER A 128 -3.57 4.51 1.28
CA SER A 128 -2.11 4.55 1.18
C SER A 128 -1.63 5.81 0.47
N VAL A 129 -2.30 6.24 -0.62
CA VAL A 129 -1.98 7.49 -1.32
C VAL A 129 -2.21 8.70 -0.42
N ILE A 130 -3.33 8.74 0.31
CA ILE A 130 -3.59 9.82 1.28
C ILE A 130 -2.51 9.82 2.35
N THR A 131 -2.18 8.65 2.92
CA THR A 131 -1.16 8.54 3.97
C THR A 131 0.21 8.97 3.46
N ALA A 132 0.60 8.57 2.24
CA ALA A 132 1.85 8.98 1.61
C ALA A 132 1.89 10.50 1.39
N SER A 133 0.77 11.12 1.01
CA SER A 133 0.70 12.57 0.81
C SER A 133 0.96 13.37 2.10
N LEU A 134 0.71 12.78 3.28
CA LEU A 134 1.03 13.42 4.56
C LEU A 134 2.54 13.58 4.78
N MET A 135 3.40 12.81 4.08
CA MET A 135 4.85 13.02 4.14
C MET A 135 5.26 14.41 3.68
N SER A 136 4.55 14.99 2.71
CA SER A 136 4.77 16.37 2.27
C SER A 136 4.58 17.38 3.41
N ILE A 137 3.60 17.15 4.28
CA ILE A 137 3.34 17.98 5.46
C ILE A 137 4.46 17.79 6.49
N VAL A 138 4.93 16.55 6.69
CA VAL A 138 6.05 16.24 7.58
C VAL A 138 7.33 16.92 7.11
N MET A 139 7.64 16.85 5.81
CA MET A 139 8.81 17.49 5.21
C MET A 139 8.75 19.02 5.33
N LEU A 140 7.59 19.61 5.02
CA LEU A 140 7.38 21.05 5.19
C LEU A 140 7.59 21.48 6.64
N SER A 141 6.99 20.75 7.60
CA SER A 141 7.12 21.04 9.02
C SER A 141 8.57 20.96 9.48
N LYS A 142 9.31 19.92 9.05
CA LYS A 142 10.73 19.76 9.34
C LYS A 142 11.56 20.93 8.80
N ASN A 143 11.37 21.28 7.54
CA ASN A 143 12.10 22.40 6.93
C ASN A 143 11.82 23.72 7.67
N LEU A 144 10.57 23.98 8.05
CA LEU A 144 10.23 25.18 8.83
C LEU A 144 10.93 25.19 10.19
N ILE A 145 11.01 24.05 10.88
CA ILE A 145 11.74 23.92 12.15
C ILE A 145 13.24 24.18 11.94
N ASP A 146 13.84 23.61 10.90
CA ASP A 146 15.27 23.80 10.60
C ASP A 146 15.58 25.26 10.24
N LYS A 147 14.67 25.96 9.55
CA LYS A 147 14.76 27.41 9.31
C LYS A 147 14.71 28.21 10.61
N LEU A 148 13.81 27.86 11.54
CA LEU A 148 13.71 28.53 12.85
C LEU A 148 14.95 28.30 13.70
N ARG A 149 15.64 27.17 13.53
CA ARG A 149 16.94 26.86 14.15
C ARG A 149 18.12 27.62 13.52
N GLY A 150 17.87 28.42 12.48
CA GLY A 150 18.89 29.20 11.79
C GLY A 150 19.65 28.42 10.72
N GLU A 151 19.18 27.22 10.34
CA GLU A 151 19.79 26.52 9.22
C GLU A 151 19.40 27.17 7.89
N ASP A 152 20.41 27.34 7.01
CA ASP A 152 20.20 27.91 5.71
C ASP A 152 19.64 26.88 4.73
N LEU A 153 18.31 26.79 4.66
CA LEU A 153 17.57 25.83 3.84
C LEU A 153 17.89 25.93 2.34
N PHE A 154 18.18 27.12 1.84
CA PHE A 154 18.31 27.39 0.41
C PHE A 154 19.75 27.52 -0.06
N LYS A 155 20.73 27.26 0.81
CA LYS A 155 22.14 27.23 0.44
C LYS A 155 22.38 26.17 -0.66
N GLY A 156 22.78 26.63 -1.84
CA GLY A 156 22.90 25.80 -3.06
C GLY A 156 21.71 25.85 -4.02
N LEU A 157 20.58 26.45 -3.60
CA LEU A 157 19.39 26.75 -4.42
C LEU A 157 19.16 28.26 -4.54
N GLU A 158 20.16 29.08 -4.24
CA GLU A 158 20.02 30.55 -4.14
C GLU A 158 19.55 31.16 -5.47
N TYR A 159 20.11 30.69 -6.59
CA TYR A 159 19.82 31.12 -7.95
C TYR A 159 18.56 30.48 -8.55
N GLU A 160 17.92 29.55 -7.84
CA GLU A 160 16.75 28.85 -8.34
C GLU A 160 15.45 29.65 -8.14
N THR A 161 14.48 29.36 -9.00
CA THR A 161 13.18 30.04 -8.98
C THR A 161 12.43 29.80 -7.67
N ILE A 162 11.55 30.74 -7.31
CA ILE A 162 10.69 30.61 -6.12
C ILE A 162 9.88 29.30 -6.16
N GLY A 163 9.41 28.89 -7.34
CA GLY A 163 8.69 27.62 -7.52
C GLY A 163 9.53 26.41 -7.14
N LYS A 164 10.79 26.34 -7.58
CA LYS A 164 11.71 25.25 -7.19
C LYS A 164 12.03 25.26 -5.70
N LYS A 165 12.15 26.44 -5.08
CA LYS A 165 12.33 26.58 -3.63
C LYS A 165 11.13 26.06 -2.84
N ILE A 166 9.91 26.36 -3.29
CA ILE A 166 8.67 25.82 -2.69
C ILE A 166 8.61 24.30 -2.89
N LEU A 167 8.94 23.81 -4.08
CA LEU A 167 8.93 22.38 -4.34
C LEU A 167 9.91 21.65 -3.42
N ALA A 168 11.14 22.15 -3.29
CA ALA A 168 12.16 21.60 -2.39
C ALA A 168 11.71 21.60 -0.92
N LEU A 169 10.92 22.60 -0.48
CA LEU A 169 10.37 22.63 0.88
C LEU A 169 9.36 21.51 1.16
N ILE A 170 8.65 21.05 0.14
CA ILE A 170 7.52 20.12 0.28
C ILE A 170 7.96 18.69 -0.07
N THR A 171 8.91 18.51 -1.00
CA THR A 171 9.31 17.18 -1.51
C THR A 171 10.57 16.62 -0.85
N GLY A 172 11.31 17.41 -0.08
CA GLY A 172 12.56 16.96 0.53
C GLY A 172 12.98 17.80 1.72
N TYR A 173 14.15 17.49 2.28
CA TYR A 173 14.79 18.29 3.32
C TYR A 173 16.30 18.28 3.14
N LYS A 174 16.98 19.28 3.69
CA LYS A 174 18.43 19.41 3.57
C LYS A 174 19.16 18.44 4.51
N ILE A 175 20.17 17.74 3.99
CA ILE A 175 21.08 16.92 4.79
C ILE A 175 22.53 17.14 4.33
N SER A 176 23.47 17.19 5.27
CA SER A 176 24.90 17.32 4.95
C SER A 176 25.46 16.02 4.37
N ALA A 177 26.33 16.09 3.35
CA ALA A 177 26.95 14.93 2.72
C ALA A 177 27.66 13.99 3.72
N ASN A 178 28.35 14.53 4.73
CA ASN A 178 29.02 13.72 5.76
C ASN A 178 28.05 12.81 6.53
N LYS A 179 26.89 13.36 6.93
CA LYS A 179 25.81 12.58 7.57
C LYS A 179 25.13 11.58 6.62
N LEU A 180 25.23 11.81 5.31
CA LEU A 180 24.68 10.90 4.30
C LEU A 180 25.57 9.65 4.19
N HIS A 181 26.90 9.82 4.20
CA HIS A 181 27.86 8.71 4.12
C HIS A 181 27.89 7.83 5.38
N GLU A 182 27.60 8.40 6.56
CA GLU A 182 27.49 7.64 7.82
C GLU A 182 26.22 6.79 7.89
N ARG A 183 25.18 7.15 7.14
CA ARG A 183 24.00 6.30 6.97
C ARG A 183 24.31 5.29 5.88
N SER A 184 24.90 4.16 6.26
CA SER A 184 24.77 2.93 5.48
C SER A 184 23.29 2.79 5.16
N PHE A 185 22.95 2.86 3.88
CA PHE A 185 21.59 2.88 3.35
C PHE A 185 20.63 2.14 4.29
N ILE A 186 19.66 2.90 4.84
CA ILE A 186 18.38 2.29 5.23
C ILE A 186 17.91 1.55 4.00
#